data_AF-A0A6M1NUX7-F1
#
_entry.id   AF-A0A6M1NUX7-F1
#
_cell.length_a   1.000
_cell.length_b   1.000
_cell.length_c   1.000
_cell.angle_alpha   90.00
_cell.angle_beta   90.00
_cell.angle_gamma   90.00
#
_symmetry.space_group_name_H-M   'P 1'
#
loop_
_entity.id
_entity.type
_entity.pdbx_description
1 polymer ?
#
loop_
_entity_poly.entity_id
_entity_poly.type
_entity_poly.pdbx_seq_one_letter_code
_entity_poly.pdbx_strand_id
1 'polypeptide(L)'
;MSAKHNGFDNVMGNPMFHTGFNKDQFEHYGLSSKKLGYGFDAFILLEERYDLRIQIEATLSQLLNRDIKMEWDSGRLNPVAYNKISEKSYKLHKDECHGIKELLILLTHLYNDENESLIIDEPELNLHPQYQSFLINEIKKVLHNPRFRKKNIVLITHSPFILDLKSTDDLKSVISFNSTFDTPAHIGNIAEEKLKLFGGLVANLNVHHKQLFFADFPIFVEGIFDSMFFQALQNKRGISLEGAGSCLIDVGGNDKIAQYFYLTQSLGKKAYFVYDLDSLFTQKIKTKC
;
A
#
# COMPACT_ATOMS: atom_id res chain seq x y z
N MET A 1 -39.07 8.80 1.27
CA MET A 1 -38.62 9.30 2.58
C MET A 1 -37.14 9.62 2.47
N SER A 2 -36.82 10.91 2.46
CA SER A 2 -35.46 11.44 2.31
C SER A 2 -34.74 11.33 3.66
N ALA A 3 -33.80 10.39 3.76
CA ALA A 3 -32.79 10.41 4.81
C ALA A 3 -31.61 11.23 4.29
N LYS A 4 -31.46 12.43 4.81
CA LYS A 4 -30.28 13.28 4.58
C LYS A 4 -29.06 12.58 5.19
N HIS A 5 -28.25 11.94 4.36
CA HIS A 5 -26.86 11.62 4.71
C HIS A 5 -26.07 12.93 4.64
N ASN A 6 -25.91 13.59 5.78
CA ASN A 6 -24.97 14.71 5.89
C ASN A 6 -23.53 14.17 5.88
N GLY A 7 -22.71 14.85 5.09
CA GLY A 7 -21.36 14.49 4.66
C GLY A 7 -20.44 13.86 5.71
N PHE A 8 -19.91 12.69 5.35
CA PHE A 8 -18.56 12.30 5.73
C PHE A 8 -17.60 13.09 4.85
N ASP A 9 -17.32 14.33 5.24
CA ASP A 9 -16.27 15.11 4.58
C ASP A 9 -14.91 14.51 4.97
N ASN A 10 -14.15 14.09 3.96
CA ASN A 10 -12.74 13.71 4.08
C ASN A 10 -11.93 14.82 4.78
N VAL A 11 -11.64 14.62 6.07
CA VAL A 11 -10.87 15.57 6.92
C VAL A 11 -9.35 15.49 6.66
N MET A 12 -8.91 14.74 5.64
CA MET A 12 -7.57 14.89 5.05
C MET A 12 -7.34 16.28 4.42
N GLY A 13 -8.40 17.11 4.29
CA GLY A 13 -8.35 18.46 3.72
C GLY A 13 -8.53 19.63 4.71
N ASN A 14 -8.38 19.45 6.02
CA ASN A 14 -8.59 20.57 6.95
C ASN A 14 -7.40 21.57 6.92
N PRO A 15 -7.60 22.90 6.71
CA PRO A 15 -6.53 23.88 6.48
C PRO A 15 -5.62 24.17 7.69
N MET A 16 -5.89 23.57 8.85
CA MET A 16 -5.21 23.84 10.12
C MET A 16 -3.73 23.40 10.14
N PHE A 17 -3.30 22.56 9.20
CA PHE A 17 -1.91 22.14 9.07
C PHE A 17 -0.97 23.22 8.53
N HIS A 18 -1.48 24.30 7.92
CA HIS A 18 -0.63 25.34 7.30
C HIS A 18 0.19 26.13 8.32
N THR A 19 -0.15 26.06 9.61
CA THR A 19 0.49 26.90 10.64
C THR A 19 1.29 26.11 11.68
N GLY A 20 1.19 24.78 11.73
CA GLY A 20 1.76 23.93 12.79
C GLY A 20 0.84 23.86 14.03
N PHE A 21 1.15 22.98 14.98
CA PHE A 21 0.27 22.66 16.11
C PHE A 21 0.61 23.47 17.37
N ASN A 22 -0.33 24.27 17.87
CA ASN A 22 -0.16 25.07 19.08
C ASN A 22 -0.24 24.18 20.34
N LYS A 23 0.77 24.30 21.23
CA LYS A 23 0.87 23.63 22.54
C LYS A 23 -0.39 23.78 23.41
N ASP A 24 -1.06 24.93 23.35
CA ASP A 24 -2.28 25.20 24.15
C ASP A 24 -3.46 24.26 23.79
N GLN A 25 -3.39 23.60 22.63
CA GLN A 25 -4.44 22.71 22.13
C GLN A 25 -4.06 21.23 22.24
N PHE A 26 -2.90 20.88 22.82
CA PHE A 26 -2.40 19.51 22.84
C PHE A 26 -3.31 18.57 23.64
N GLU A 27 -3.87 19.03 24.77
CA GLU A 27 -4.89 18.24 25.49
C GLU A 27 -6.12 17.97 24.62
N HIS A 28 -6.55 18.93 23.81
CA HIS A 28 -7.71 18.78 22.94
C HIS A 28 -7.42 17.85 21.74
N TYR A 29 -6.21 17.91 21.17
CA TYR A 29 -5.76 17.00 20.12
C TYR A 29 -5.57 15.57 20.64
N GLY A 30 -5.00 15.39 21.84
CA GLY A 30 -4.87 14.08 22.48
C GLY A 30 -6.22 13.45 22.82
N LEU A 31 -7.18 14.24 23.32
CA LEU A 31 -8.54 13.78 23.59
C LEU A 31 -9.33 13.49 22.30
N SER A 32 -9.15 14.28 21.25
CA SER A 32 -9.81 14.06 19.95
C SER A 32 -9.21 12.89 19.19
N SER A 33 -7.89 12.69 19.23
CA SER A 33 -7.21 11.53 18.63
C SER A 33 -7.63 10.22 19.32
N LYS A 34 -7.61 10.16 20.66
CA LYS A 34 -8.08 8.97 21.41
C LYS A 34 -9.55 8.61 21.15
N LYS A 35 -10.36 9.58 20.72
CA LYS A 35 -11.81 9.41 20.50
C LYS A 35 -12.20 9.22 19.03
N LEU A 36 -11.35 9.64 18.10
CA LEU A 36 -11.63 9.64 16.65
C LEU A 36 -10.60 8.87 15.80
N GLY A 37 -9.48 8.40 16.38
CA GLY A 37 -8.48 7.57 15.69
C GLY A 37 -7.62 8.30 14.66
N TYR A 38 -7.53 9.63 14.73
CA TYR A 38 -6.76 10.42 13.76
C TYR A 38 -5.33 10.69 14.23
N GLY A 39 -4.33 10.55 13.35
CA GLY A 39 -2.89 10.70 13.64
C GLY A 39 -2.38 12.12 13.97
N PHE A 40 -3.27 13.01 14.45
CA PHE A 40 -2.92 14.37 14.89
C PHE A 40 -2.09 14.39 16.18
N ASP A 41 -2.11 13.31 16.96
CA ASP A 41 -1.29 13.13 18.17
C ASP A 41 0.16 12.75 17.86
N ALA A 42 0.52 12.48 16.60
CA ALA A 42 1.90 12.15 16.22
C ALA A 42 2.91 13.19 16.74
N PHE A 43 2.60 14.49 16.64
CA PHE A 43 3.51 15.54 17.14
C PHE A 43 3.57 15.60 18.67
N ILE A 44 2.48 15.23 19.36
CA ILE A 44 2.46 15.11 20.82
C ILE A 44 3.32 13.93 21.25
N LEU A 45 3.17 12.78 20.58
CA LEU A 45 4.01 11.60 20.80
C LEU A 45 5.49 11.92 20.58
N LEU A 46 5.82 12.69 19.53
CA LEU A 46 7.20 13.11 19.26
C LEU A 46 7.74 14.14 20.29
N GLU A 47 6.87 14.89 20.98
CA GLU A 47 7.27 15.74 22.12
C GLU A 47 7.51 14.88 23.37
N GLU A 48 6.56 14.01 23.72
CA GLU A 48 6.57 13.25 24.97
C GLU A 48 7.58 12.10 24.94
N ARG A 49 7.82 11.51 23.77
CA ARG A 49 8.66 10.32 23.59
C ARG A 49 9.90 10.59 22.76
N TYR A 50 10.98 10.92 23.47
CA TYR A 50 12.29 11.16 22.88
C TYR A 50 12.84 9.95 22.10
N ASP A 51 12.55 8.73 22.53
CA ASP A 51 13.00 7.52 21.85
C ASP A 51 12.36 7.40 20.45
N LEU A 52 11.05 7.65 20.33
CA LEU A 52 10.34 7.67 19.05
C LEU A 52 10.88 8.80 18.16
N ARG A 53 11.08 9.98 18.74
CA ARG A 53 11.60 11.13 18.02
C ARG A 53 12.97 10.87 17.41
N ILE A 54 13.91 10.33 18.18
CA ILE A 54 15.26 9.99 17.68
C ILE A 54 15.17 8.96 16.55
N GLN A 55 14.32 7.94 16.71
CA GLN A 55 14.13 6.91 15.68
C GLN A 55 13.56 7.52 14.38
N ILE A 56 12.57 8.39 14.48
CA ILE A 56 11.94 9.06 13.34
C ILE A 56 12.90 10.02 12.64
N GLU A 57 13.63 10.85 13.39
CA GLU A 57 14.68 11.74 12.87
C GLU A 57 15.73 10.94 12.08
N ALA A 58 16.22 9.83 12.64
CA ALA A 58 17.18 8.96 11.98
C ALA A 58 16.63 8.30 10.71
N THR A 59 15.43 7.72 10.79
CA THR A 59 14.77 7.05 9.65
C THR A 59 14.53 8.00 8.49
N LEU A 60 13.95 9.19 8.76
CA LEU A 60 13.68 10.16 7.71
C LEU A 60 14.98 10.77 7.16
N SER A 61 15.98 10.99 8.02
CA SER A 61 17.29 11.50 7.58
C SER A 61 17.95 10.55 6.58
N GLN A 62 17.89 9.24 6.86
CA GLN A 62 18.38 8.21 5.96
C GLN A 62 17.59 8.18 4.65
N LEU A 63 16.27 8.25 4.71
CA LEU A 63 15.41 8.19 3.53
C LEU A 63 15.61 9.37 2.58
N LEU A 64 15.69 10.59 3.12
CA LEU A 64 15.78 11.83 2.34
C LEU A 64 17.23 12.25 2.06
N ASN A 65 18.22 11.54 2.62
CA ASN A 65 19.64 11.87 2.55
C ASN A 65 19.92 13.32 3.02
N ARG A 66 19.29 13.72 4.13
CA ARG A 66 19.34 15.06 4.73
C ARG A 66 19.41 14.91 6.25
N ASP A 67 19.91 15.90 6.98
CA ASP A 67 19.85 15.89 8.45
C ASP A 67 18.49 16.45 8.89
N ILE A 68 17.62 15.61 9.45
CA ILE A 68 16.26 15.98 9.84
C ILE A 68 16.16 15.99 11.36
N LYS A 69 15.72 17.13 11.90
CA LYS A 69 15.55 17.34 13.34
C LYS A 69 14.20 17.99 13.61
N MET A 70 13.60 17.63 14.75
CA MET A 70 12.41 18.32 15.23
C MET A 70 12.83 19.53 16.06
N GLU A 71 12.49 20.73 15.64
CA GLU A 71 12.85 21.96 16.35
C GLU A 71 11.62 22.68 16.89
N TRP A 72 11.75 23.25 18.08
CA TRP A 72 10.71 24.11 18.63
C TRP A 72 10.81 25.50 18.00
N ASP A 73 9.72 25.94 17.39
CA ASP A 73 9.56 27.33 16.96
C ASP A 73 8.16 27.81 17.32
N SER A 74 8.11 28.90 18.09
CA SER A 74 6.87 29.59 18.46
C SER A 74 5.82 28.67 19.11
N GLY A 75 6.25 27.78 19.99
CA GLY A 75 5.36 26.84 20.69
C GLY A 75 4.85 25.67 19.83
N ARG A 76 5.49 25.43 18.68
CA ARG A 76 5.16 24.33 17.76
C ARG A 76 6.40 23.47 17.49
N LEU A 77 6.23 22.15 17.51
CA LEU A 77 7.28 21.21 17.11
C LEU A 77 7.30 21.11 15.57
N ASN A 78 8.40 21.51 14.95
CA ASN A 78 8.54 21.59 13.50
C ASN A 78 9.65 20.66 13.00
N PRO A 79 9.39 19.79 12.02
CA PRO A 79 10.45 19.08 11.33
C PRO A 79 11.25 20.06 10.45
N VAL A 80 12.55 20.14 10.68
CA VAL A 80 13.52 20.98 9.95
C VAL A 80 14.52 20.06 9.25
N ALA A 81 14.77 20.32 7.96
CA ALA A 81 15.75 19.61 7.16
C ALA A 81 16.95 20.52 6.96
N TYR A 82 18.14 19.98 7.19
CA TYR A 82 19.40 20.58 6.82
C TYR A 82 20.02 19.79 5.67
N ASN A 83 20.19 20.47 4.54
CA ASN A 83 20.87 19.90 3.38
C ASN A 83 22.37 20.22 3.46
N LYS A 84 23.18 19.19 3.67
CA LYS A 84 24.65 19.32 3.78
C LYS A 84 25.32 19.81 2.50
N ILE A 85 24.70 19.61 1.33
CA ILE A 85 25.26 20.00 0.03
C ILE A 85 25.00 21.48 -0.24
N SER A 86 23.79 21.96 0.05
CA SER A 86 23.42 23.35 -0.20
C SER A 86 23.63 24.28 0.99
N GLU A 87 24.05 23.74 2.15
CA GLU A 87 24.23 24.45 3.44
C GLU A 87 23.01 25.28 3.86
N LYS A 88 21.82 24.85 3.45
CA LYS A 88 20.54 25.52 3.74
C LYS A 88 19.68 24.63 4.61
N SER A 89 19.09 25.26 5.63
CA SER A 89 17.97 24.70 6.38
C SER A 89 16.66 25.21 5.83
N TYR A 90 15.62 24.38 5.90
CA TYR A 90 14.26 24.75 5.55
C TYR A 90 13.26 23.90 6.34
N LYS A 91 12.01 24.36 6.39
CA LYS A 91 10.97 23.73 7.20
C LYS A 91 10.23 22.71 6.34
N LEU A 92 10.28 21.42 6.72
CA LEU A 92 9.59 20.37 5.94
C LEU A 92 8.09 20.68 5.82
N HIS A 93 7.48 21.30 6.83
CA HIS A 93 6.05 21.57 6.75
C HIS A 93 5.66 22.67 5.75
N LYS A 94 6.58 23.56 5.37
CA LYS A 94 6.32 24.64 4.40
C LYS A 94 6.82 24.30 3.01
N ASP A 95 8.00 23.69 2.95
CA ASP A 95 8.78 23.62 1.72
C ASP A 95 8.81 22.20 1.11
N GLU A 96 8.29 21.18 1.81
CA GLU A 96 8.19 19.80 1.28
C GLU A 96 6.75 19.38 0.94
N CYS A 97 6.68 18.37 0.06
CA CYS A 97 5.43 17.78 -0.42
C CYS A 97 4.63 17.10 0.71
N HIS A 98 3.30 17.08 0.56
CA HIS A 98 2.35 16.44 1.48
C HIS A 98 2.74 14.98 1.84
N GLY A 99 3.37 14.25 0.93
CA GLY A 99 3.80 12.87 1.19
C GLY A 99 4.81 12.69 2.32
N ILE A 100 5.73 13.64 2.54
CA ILE A 100 6.71 13.51 3.63
C ILE A 100 6.03 13.73 4.99
N LYS A 101 5.03 14.62 5.05
CA LYS A 101 4.22 14.83 6.25
C LYS A 101 3.41 13.58 6.59
N GLU A 102 2.77 13.00 5.59
CA GLU A 102 2.02 11.75 5.74
C GLU A 102 2.93 10.64 6.26
N LEU A 103 4.11 10.48 5.64
CA LEU A 103 5.07 9.46 6.05
C LEU A 103 5.55 9.67 7.49
N LEU A 104 5.79 10.91 7.93
CA LEU A 104 6.15 11.23 9.31
C LEU A 104 5.07 10.74 10.30
N ILE A 105 3.81 11.01 10.00
CA ILE A 105 2.67 10.60 10.84
C ILE A 105 2.59 9.06 10.88
N LEU A 106 2.61 8.41 9.71
CA LEU A 106 2.53 6.95 9.59
C LEU A 106 3.68 6.26 10.34
N LEU A 107 4.92 6.72 10.17
CA LEU A 107 6.07 6.15 10.85
C LEU A 107 5.99 6.36 12.38
N THR A 108 5.48 7.50 12.83
CA THR A 108 5.32 7.80 14.27
C THR A 108 4.41 6.76 14.93
N HIS A 109 3.24 6.50 14.34
CA HIS A 109 2.32 5.48 14.86
C HIS A 109 2.83 4.05 14.64
N LEU A 110 3.60 3.82 13.57
CA LEU A 110 4.24 2.53 13.31
C LEU A 110 5.32 2.19 14.33
N TYR A 111 6.12 3.16 14.77
CA TYR A 111 7.16 2.93 15.78
C TYR A 111 6.66 3.05 17.23
N ASN A 112 5.45 3.58 17.44
CA ASN A 112 4.84 3.57 18.76
C ASN A 112 4.51 2.12 19.20
N ASP A 113 5.19 1.65 20.24
CA ASP A 113 5.02 0.31 20.83
C ASP A 113 3.80 0.18 21.75
N GLU A 114 3.12 1.27 22.09
CA GLU A 114 1.86 1.25 22.84
C GLU A 114 0.67 0.81 21.98
N ASN A 115 0.77 1.01 20.66
CA ASN A 115 -0.27 0.63 19.71
C ASN A 115 -0.05 -0.82 19.24
N GLU A 116 -0.77 -1.76 19.86
CA GLU A 116 -0.76 -3.18 19.46
C GLU A 116 -1.49 -3.44 18.13
N SER A 117 -2.32 -2.52 17.64
CA SER A 117 -3.01 -2.68 16.37
C SER A 117 -3.10 -1.36 15.62
N LEU A 118 -2.85 -1.41 14.30
CA LEU A 118 -2.91 -0.25 13.42
C LEU A 118 -3.68 -0.61 12.16
N ILE A 119 -4.70 0.19 11.85
CA ILE A 119 -5.42 0.11 10.58
C ILE A 119 -5.07 1.38 9.82
N ILE A 120 -4.58 1.23 8.59
CA ILE A 120 -4.19 2.35 7.73
C ILE A 120 -5.00 2.23 6.46
N ASP A 121 -5.77 3.28 6.17
CA ASP A 121 -6.61 3.38 4.99
C ASP A 121 -5.96 4.27 3.94
N GLU A 122 -5.89 3.77 2.70
CA GLU A 122 -5.28 4.40 1.53
C GLU A 122 -3.96 5.17 1.77
N PRO A 123 -2.91 4.54 2.35
CA PRO A 123 -1.65 5.23 2.61
C PRO A 123 -0.97 5.76 1.34
N GLU A 124 -1.37 5.30 0.15
CA GLU A 124 -0.88 5.78 -1.12
C GLU A 124 -1.32 7.19 -1.54
N LEU A 125 -2.40 7.76 -0.97
CA LEU A 125 -3.03 9.00 -1.48
C LEU A 125 -2.03 10.16 -1.64
N ASN A 126 -1.13 10.33 -0.68
CA ASN A 126 -0.11 11.38 -0.67
C ASN A 126 1.31 10.85 -0.86
N LEU A 127 1.51 9.53 -0.91
CA LEU A 127 2.83 8.91 -0.94
C LEU A 127 3.27 8.57 -2.36
N HIS A 128 4.44 9.06 -2.76
CA HIS A 128 5.11 8.59 -3.98
C HIS A 128 5.37 7.07 -3.90
N PRO A 129 5.32 6.31 -5.01
CA PRO A 129 5.54 4.85 -5.01
C PRO A 129 6.78 4.39 -4.24
N GLN A 130 7.88 5.15 -4.33
CA GLN A 130 9.11 4.88 -3.57
C GLN A 130 8.88 4.88 -2.04
N TYR A 131 8.08 5.84 -1.53
CA TYR A 131 7.76 5.95 -0.12
C TYR A 131 6.76 4.89 0.33
N GLN A 132 5.86 4.45 -0.56
CA GLN A 132 4.97 3.32 -0.29
C GLN A 132 5.79 2.04 -0.07
N SER A 133 6.70 1.69 -0.99
CA SER A 133 7.58 0.53 -0.81
C SER A 133 8.49 0.66 0.42
N PHE A 134 8.96 1.87 0.73
CA PHE A 134 9.71 2.13 1.95
C PHE A 134 8.88 1.85 3.21
N LEU A 135 7.65 2.37 3.29
CA LEU A 135 6.73 2.15 4.40
C LEU A 135 6.50 0.65 4.64
N ILE A 136 6.31 -0.14 3.59
CA ILE A 136 6.12 -1.60 3.72
C ILE A 136 7.37 -2.29 4.28
N ASN A 137 8.56 -1.87 3.87
CA ASN A 137 9.80 -2.39 4.44
C ASN A 137 9.93 -2.03 5.93
N GLU A 138 9.56 -0.80 6.32
CA GLU A 138 9.55 -0.40 7.73
C GLU A 138 8.53 -1.19 8.55
N ILE A 139 7.33 -1.43 7.99
CA ILE A 139 6.32 -2.30 8.60
C ILE A 139 6.89 -3.69 8.85
N LYS A 140 7.52 -4.30 7.84
CA LYS A 140 8.16 -5.61 8.00
C LYS A 140 9.25 -5.58 9.06
N LYS A 141 10.10 -4.55 9.12
CA LYS A 141 11.13 -4.42 10.17
C LYS A 141 10.52 -4.38 11.57
N VAL A 142 9.43 -3.63 11.74
CA VAL A 142 8.72 -3.51 13.03
C VAL A 142 8.11 -4.85 13.44
N LEU A 143 7.44 -5.54 12.52
CA LEU A 143 6.79 -6.83 12.80
C LEU A 143 7.80 -7.95 13.18
N HIS A 144 9.04 -7.89 12.68
CA HIS A 144 10.10 -8.84 13.05
C HIS A 144 10.88 -8.42 14.30
N ASN A 145 10.66 -7.22 14.82
CA ASN A 145 11.39 -6.72 15.98
C ASN A 145 10.72 -7.20 17.29
N PRO A 146 11.45 -7.88 18.19
CA PRO A 146 10.92 -8.39 19.46
C PRO A 146 10.27 -7.33 20.36
N ARG A 147 10.61 -6.04 20.18
CA ARG A 147 9.96 -4.91 20.87
C ARG A 147 8.46 -4.82 20.59
N PHE A 148 8.01 -5.27 19.41
CA PHE A 148 6.63 -5.10 18.92
C PHE A 148 5.86 -6.42 18.84
N ARG A 149 6.12 -7.36 19.76
CA ARG A 149 5.66 -8.78 19.71
C ARG A 149 4.17 -9.04 19.46
N LYS A 150 3.29 -8.06 19.63
CA LYS A 150 1.83 -8.19 19.42
C LYS A 150 1.28 -7.25 18.35
N LYS A 151 2.14 -6.51 17.64
CA LYS A 151 1.69 -5.49 16.72
C LYS A 151 1.06 -6.12 15.48
N ASN A 152 -0.21 -5.83 15.25
CA ASN A 152 -0.96 -6.25 14.07
C ASN A 152 -1.23 -5.02 13.19
N ILE A 153 -1.02 -5.15 11.88
CA ILE A 153 -1.17 -4.04 10.95
C ILE A 153 -2.10 -4.49 9.81
N VAL A 154 -3.16 -3.74 9.58
CA VAL A 154 -4.09 -3.92 8.46
C VAL A 154 -3.95 -2.72 7.55
N LEU A 155 -3.67 -2.98 6.27
CA LEU A 155 -3.58 -1.96 5.24
C LEU A 155 -4.75 -2.14 4.28
N ILE A 156 -5.47 -1.05 4.03
CA ILE A 156 -6.50 -0.96 3.00
C ILE A 156 -5.89 -0.11 1.89
N THR A 157 -5.86 -0.63 0.66
CA THR A 157 -5.12 0.00 -0.43
C THR A 157 -5.67 -0.40 -1.79
N HIS A 158 -5.52 0.51 -2.74
CA HIS A 158 -5.65 0.36 -4.17
C HIS A 158 -4.29 0.32 -4.89
N SER A 159 -3.17 0.40 -4.16
CA SER A 159 -1.84 0.48 -4.75
C SER A 159 -1.14 -0.88 -4.89
N PRO A 160 -0.67 -1.24 -6.10
CA PRO A 160 0.17 -2.44 -6.30
C PRO A 160 1.56 -2.32 -5.67
N PHE A 161 2.02 -1.11 -5.30
CA PHE A 161 3.32 -0.92 -4.65
C PHE A 161 3.30 -1.29 -3.17
N ILE A 162 2.11 -1.33 -2.55
CA ILE A 162 1.91 -1.75 -1.16
C ILE A 162 1.89 -3.28 -1.03
N LEU A 163 1.41 -3.98 -2.06
CA LEU A 163 1.39 -5.44 -2.11
C LEU A 163 2.81 -6.02 -2.27
N ASP A 164 3.59 -6.16 -1.19
CA ASP A 164 4.93 -6.79 -1.21
C ASP A 164 4.86 -8.31 -0.97
N LEU A 165 4.43 -9.04 -1.99
CA LEU A 165 4.30 -10.50 -1.99
C LEU A 165 5.65 -11.17 -2.31
N LYS A 166 6.30 -11.77 -1.30
CA LYS A 166 7.58 -12.50 -1.44
C LYS A 166 7.46 -13.98 -1.13
N SER A 167 6.41 -14.36 -0.41
CA SER A 167 6.13 -15.72 0.03
C SER A 167 4.65 -16.06 -0.12
N THR A 168 4.32 -17.35 -0.08
CA THR A 168 2.93 -17.80 -0.05
C THR A 168 2.17 -17.35 1.19
N ASP A 169 2.87 -17.07 2.30
CA ASP A 169 2.24 -16.55 3.51
C ASP A 169 1.86 -15.07 3.34
N ASP A 170 2.67 -14.27 2.63
CA ASP A 170 2.26 -12.92 2.21
C ASP A 170 1.01 -12.96 1.32
N LEU A 171 0.86 -14.00 0.48
CA LEU A 171 -0.34 -14.14 -0.36
C LEU A 171 -1.59 -14.48 0.46
N LYS A 172 -1.46 -15.22 1.57
CA LYS A 172 -2.59 -15.54 2.46
C LYS A 172 -3.10 -14.32 3.22
N SER A 173 -2.26 -13.31 3.47
CA SER A 173 -2.67 -12.08 4.14
C SER A 173 -3.43 -11.11 3.23
N VAL A 174 -3.53 -11.41 1.93
CA VAL A 174 -4.30 -10.60 0.98
C VAL A 174 -5.79 -10.98 1.06
N ILE A 175 -6.60 -9.95 1.30
CA ILE A 175 -8.07 -10.01 1.24
C ILE A 175 -8.51 -9.09 0.10
N SER A 176 -9.20 -9.65 -0.90
CA SER A 176 -9.65 -8.94 -2.09
C SER A 176 -11.15 -8.68 -1.99
N PHE A 177 -11.53 -7.42 -2.12
CA PHE A 177 -12.92 -6.97 -2.17
C PHE A 177 -13.37 -6.87 -3.63
N ASN A 178 -14.67 -7.09 -3.87
CA ASN A 178 -15.28 -7.00 -5.18
C ASN A 178 -16.36 -5.91 -5.20
N SER A 179 -16.71 -5.47 -6.41
CA SER A 179 -17.74 -4.46 -6.65
C SER A 179 -19.18 -4.96 -6.41
N THR A 180 -19.38 -6.28 -6.25
CA THR A 180 -20.68 -6.90 -5.98
C THR A 180 -21.02 -6.96 -4.49
N PHE A 181 -20.13 -6.52 -3.60
CA PHE A 181 -20.28 -6.57 -2.14
C PHE A 181 -20.50 -7.98 -1.58
N ASP A 182 -19.98 -9.00 -2.28
CA ASP A 182 -19.99 -10.37 -1.80
C ASP A 182 -18.89 -10.59 -0.74
N THR A 183 -18.87 -11.77 -0.11
CA THR A 183 -17.83 -12.16 0.84
C THR A 183 -16.43 -11.94 0.24
N PRO A 184 -15.53 -11.20 0.90
CA PRO A 184 -14.19 -10.93 0.38
C PRO A 184 -13.40 -12.21 0.12
N ALA A 185 -12.77 -12.27 -1.04
CA ALA A 185 -11.97 -13.41 -1.45
C ALA A 185 -10.61 -13.38 -0.76
N HIS A 186 -10.15 -14.55 -0.29
CA HIS A 186 -8.85 -14.70 0.35
C HIS A 186 -8.32 -16.12 0.14
N ILE A 187 -6.99 -16.26 0.18
CA ILE A 187 -6.28 -17.51 -0.14
C ILE A 187 -5.95 -18.33 1.13
N GLY A 188 -6.34 -17.84 2.31
CA GLY A 188 -6.00 -18.45 3.61
C GLY A 188 -6.39 -19.93 3.76
N ASN A 189 -7.48 -20.37 3.13
CA ASN A 189 -8.02 -21.73 3.27
C ASN A 189 -7.64 -22.71 2.15
N ILE A 190 -6.65 -22.38 1.31
CA ILE A 190 -6.23 -23.25 0.22
C ILE A 190 -5.37 -24.41 0.73
N ALA A 191 -5.63 -25.62 0.22
CA ALA A 191 -4.82 -26.81 0.50
C ALA A 191 -3.32 -26.59 0.20
N GLU A 192 -2.44 -27.10 1.07
CA GLU A 192 -0.98 -26.93 0.96
C GLU A 192 -0.40 -27.33 -0.40
N GLU A 193 -0.96 -28.37 -1.03
CA GLU A 193 -0.53 -28.82 -2.37
C GLU A 193 -0.74 -27.74 -3.43
N LYS A 194 -1.85 -27.01 -3.38
CA LYS A 194 -2.13 -25.90 -4.29
C LYS A 194 -1.29 -24.66 -3.93
N LEU A 195 -0.99 -24.44 -2.66
CA LEU A 195 -0.09 -23.35 -2.23
C LEU A 195 1.32 -23.51 -2.82
N LYS A 196 1.83 -24.74 -2.96
CA LYS A 196 3.13 -25.00 -3.61
C LYS A 196 3.16 -24.54 -5.07
N LEU A 197 2.03 -24.58 -5.78
CA LEU A 197 1.93 -24.05 -7.15
C LEU A 197 2.14 -22.54 -7.21
N PHE A 198 1.78 -21.81 -6.15
CA PHE A 198 1.91 -20.36 -6.08
C PHE A 198 3.31 -19.90 -5.68
N GLY A 199 4.14 -20.74 -5.06
CA GLY A 199 5.48 -20.34 -4.62
C GLY A 199 6.34 -19.78 -5.75
N GLY A 200 6.34 -20.45 -6.92
CA GLY A 200 7.04 -19.98 -8.11
C GLY A 200 6.39 -18.74 -8.75
N LEU A 201 5.07 -18.56 -8.60
CA LEU A 201 4.36 -17.40 -9.11
C LEU A 201 4.69 -16.15 -8.30
N VAL A 202 4.53 -16.24 -6.97
CA VAL A 202 4.68 -15.12 -6.04
C VAL A 202 6.06 -14.46 -6.16
N ALA A 203 7.11 -15.27 -6.26
CA ALA A 203 8.48 -14.77 -6.43
C ALA A 203 8.69 -13.93 -7.71
N ASN A 204 7.82 -14.08 -8.72
CA ASN A 204 7.93 -13.44 -10.02
C ASN A 204 6.86 -12.36 -10.27
N LEU A 205 6.03 -12.02 -9.27
CA LEU A 205 5.02 -10.98 -9.40
C LEU A 205 5.68 -9.58 -9.35
N ASN A 206 5.74 -8.92 -10.50
CA ASN A 206 6.13 -7.51 -10.58
C ASN A 206 4.89 -6.60 -10.33
N VAL A 207 5.09 -5.29 -10.38
CA VAL A 207 4.02 -4.29 -10.16
C VAL A 207 2.89 -4.43 -11.20
N HIS A 208 3.21 -4.76 -12.45
CA HIS A 208 2.20 -4.99 -13.49
C HIS A 208 1.35 -6.23 -13.20
N HIS A 209 1.96 -7.35 -12.82
CA HIS A 209 1.22 -8.57 -12.46
C HIS A 209 0.30 -8.34 -11.27
N LYS A 210 0.72 -7.51 -10.30
CA LYS A 210 -0.08 -7.18 -9.10
C LYS A 210 -1.36 -6.41 -9.43
N GLN A 211 -1.51 -5.85 -10.64
CA GLN A 211 -2.78 -5.25 -11.07
C GLN A 211 -3.94 -6.27 -11.06
N LEU A 212 -3.66 -7.57 -11.16
CA LEU A 212 -4.69 -8.62 -11.08
C LEU A 212 -5.52 -8.55 -9.80
N PHE A 213 -4.93 -8.10 -8.68
CA PHE A 213 -5.61 -8.06 -7.40
C PHE A 213 -6.72 -6.98 -7.39
N PHE A 214 -6.56 -5.96 -8.23
CA PHE A 214 -7.47 -4.81 -8.32
C PHE A 214 -8.41 -4.86 -9.52
N ALA A 215 -8.14 -5.71 -10.52
CA ALA A 215 -9.01 -5.89 -11.68
C ALA A 215 -10.15 -6.87 -11.40
N ASP A 216 -11.36 -6.55 -11.86
CA ASP A 216 -12.51 -7.46 -11.83
C ASP A 216 -12.36 -8.56 -12.90
N PHE A 217 -11.85 -8.18 -14.08
CA PHE A 217 -11.75 -9.03 -15.26
C PHE A 217 -10.33 -9.05 -15.83
N PRO A 218 -9.34 -9.66 -15.15
CA PRO A 218 -7.97 -9.71 -15.65
C PRO A 218 -7.89 -10.55 -16.95
N ILE A 219 -7.16 -10.05 -17.94
CA ILE A 219 -6.88 -10.72 -19.20
C ILE A 219 -5.41 -11.14 -19.20
N PHE A 220 -5.16 -12.43 -19.39
CA PHE A 220 -3.83 -13.00 -19.43
C PHE A 220 -3.45 -13.36 -20.86
N VAL A 221 -2.23 -12.98 -21.23
CA VAL A 221 -1.63 -13.28 -22.54
C VAL A 221 -0.30 -13.99 -22.36
N GLU A 222 0.17 -14.69 -23.40
CA GLU A 222 1.40 -15.46 -23.34
C GLU A 222 2.63 -14.60 -23.07
N GLY A 223 2.81 -13.55 -23.88
CA GLY A 223 3.98 -12.69 -23.81
C GLY A 223 3.71 -11.21 -23.99
N ILE A 224 4.80 -10.44 -23.90
CA ILE A 224 4.77 -8.98 -24.01
C ILE A 224 4.27 -8.51 -25.38
N PHE A 225 4.56 -9.24 -26.46
CA PHE A 225 4.11 -8.86 -27.80
C PHE A 225 2.60 -8.98 -27.96
N ASP A 226 1.99 -10.01 -27.39
CA ASP A 226 0.53 -10.17 -27.35
C ASP A 226 -0.10 -9.03 -26.55
N SER A 227 0.51 -8.70 -25.41
CA SER A 227 0.08 -7.59 -24.56
C SER A 227 0.06 -6.27 -25.36
N MET A 228 1.16 -5.95 -26.04
CA MET A 228 1.27 -4.77 -26.90
C MET A 228 0.24 -4.79 -28.05
N PHE A 229 0.03 -5.96 -28.68
CA PHE A 229 -0.93 -6.12 -29.76
C PHE A 229 -2.36 -5.85 -29.29
N PHE A 230 -2.80 -6.47 -28.20
CA PHE A 230 -4.15 -6.28 -27.67
C PHE A 230 -4.36 -4.86 -27.16
N GLN A 231 -3.36 -4.24 -26.55
CA GLN A 231 -3.43 -2.84 -26.15
C GLN A 231 -3.60 -1.92 -27.36
N ALA A 232 -2.82 -2.13 -28.44
CA ALA A 232 -2.96 -1.37 -29.67
C ALA A 232 -4.32 -1.58 -30.36
N LEU A 233 -4.83 -2.82 -30.34
CA LEU A 233 -6.15 -3.16 -30.88
C LEU A 233 -7.27 -2.44 -30.13
N GLN A 234 -7.23 -2.44 -28.80
CA GLN A 234 -8.23 -1.79 -27.96
C GLN A 234 -8.19 -0.27 -28.11
N ASN A 235 -6.99 0.32 -28.19
CA ASN A 235 -6.80 1.74 -28.50
C ASN A 235 -7.42 2.11 -29.86
N LYS A 236 -7.22 1.28 -30.89
CA LYS A 236 -7.82 1.49 -32.22
C LYS A 236 -9.34 1.40 -32.20
N ARG A 237 -9.92 0.59 -31.30
CA ARG A 237 -11.37 0.47 -31.10
C ARG A 237 -11.95 1.60 -30.24
N GLY A 238 -11.10 2.41 -29.61
CA GLY A 238 -11.53 3.45 -28.66
C GLY A 238 -12.11 2.88 -27.37
N ILE A 239 -11.71 1.66 -26.97
CA ILE A 239 -12.20 0.99 -25.76
C ILE A 239 -11.05 0.93 -24.75
N SER A 240 -11.24 1.53 -23.57
CA SER A 240 -10.29 1.41 -22.45
C SER A 240 -10.53 0.09 -21.70
N LEU A 241 -9.45 -0.66 -21.47
CA LEU A 241 -9.47 -1.86 -20.64
C LEU A 241 -9.66 -1.48 -19.17
N GLU A 242 -8.99 -0.41 -18.74
CA GLU A 242 -9.01 0.11 -17.38
C GLU A 242 -10.42 0.58 -17.00
N GLY A 243 -11.09 1.31 -17.91
CA GLY A 243 -12.47 1.74 -17.72
C GLY A 243 -13.49 0.60 -17.66
N ALA A 244 -13.13 -0.59 -18.14
CA ALA A 244 -13.93 -1.80 -18.03
C ALA A 244 -13.60 -2.63 -16.77
N GLY A 245 -12.73 -2.13 -15.87
CA GLY A 245 -12.26 -2.87 -14.70
C GLY A 245 -11.35 -4.04 -15.06
N SER A 246 -10.67 -3.97 -16.21
CA SER A 246 -9.78 -5.00 -16.73
C SER A 246 -8.33 -4.54 -16.73
N CYS A 247 -7.42 -5.50 -16.69
CA CYS A 247 -6.00 -5.27 -16.88
C CYS A 247 -5.46 -6.35 -17.82
N LEU A 248 -4.41 -6.02 -18.57
CA LEU A 248 -3.71 -6.96 -19.44
C LEU A 248 -2.41 -7.40 -18.78
N ILE A 249 -2.24 -8.71 -18.62
CA ILE A 249 -1.11 -9.31 -17.90
C ILE A 249 -0.41 -10.29 -18.82
N ASP A 250 0.84 -9.99 -19.16
CA ASP A 250 1.70 -11.02 -19.75
C ASP A 250 2.11 -12.03 -18.67
N VAL A 251 2.02 -13.30 -19.01
CA VAL A 251 2.32 -14.40 -18.09
C VAL A 251 3.79 -14.83 -18.19
N GLY A 252 4.46 -14.47 -19.29
CA GLY A 252 5.85 -14.81 -19.55
C GLY A 252 6.02 -16.28 -19.94
N GLY A 253 5.10 -16.77 -20.78
CA GLY A 253 5.11 -18.10 -21.37
C GLY A 253 4.12 -19.11 -20.75
N ASN A 254 3.95 -20.23 -21.45
CA ASN A 254 2.88 -21.20 -21.19
C ASN A 254 2.98 -21.96 -19.87
N ASP A 255 4.18 -22.00 -19.28
CA ASP A 255 4.44 -22.74 -18.05
C ASP A 255 3.73 -22.21 -16.81
N LYS A 256 3.33 -20.93 -16.83
CA LYS A 256 2.74 -20.23 -15.66
C LYS A 256 1.23 -20.04 -15.77
N ILE A 257 0.60 -20.42 -16.89
CA ILE A 257 -0.84 -20.24 -17.13
C ILE A 257 -1.67 -20.89 -16.02
N ALA A 258 -1.37 -22.16 -15.70
CA ALA A 258 -2.08 -22.89 -14.67
C ALA A 258 -2.02 -22.19 -13.31
N GLN A 259 -0.88 -21.55 -12.98
CA GLN A 259 -0.72 -20.84 -11.70
C GLN A 259 -1.62 -19.61 -11.64
N TYR A 260 -1.66 -18.80 -12.70
CA TYR A 260 -2.56 -17.64 -12.78
C TYR A 260 -4.04 -18.03 -12.83
N PHE A 261 -4.38 -19.12 -13.51
CA PHE A 261 -5.73 -19.68 -13.51
C PHE A 261 -6.19 -20.07 -12.11
N TYR A 262 -5.40 -20.88 -11.39
CA TYR A 262 -5.75 -21.27 -10.03
C TYR A 262 -5.77 -20.07 -9.07
N LEU A 263 -4.86 -19.11 -9.24
CA LEU A 263 -4.84 -17.90 -8.41
C LEU A 263 -6.14 -17.09 -8.57
N THR A 264 -6.53 -16.81 -9.82
CA THR A 264 -7.73 -16.02 -10.11
C THR A 264 -9.01 -16.74 -9.73
N GLN A 265 -9.09 -18.05 -9.94
CA GLN A 265 -10.21 -18.87 -9.46
C GLN A 265 -10.32 -18.80 -7.94
N SER A 266 -9.20 -18.84 -7.22
CA SER A 266 -9.18 -18.75 -5.76
C SER A 266 -9.57 -17.37 -5.23
N LEU A 267 -9.30 -16.31 -6.01
CA LEU A 267 -9.74 -14.96 -5.74
C LEU A 267 -11.18 -14.68 -6.21
N GLY A 268 -11.89 -15.67 -6.76
CA GLY A 268 -13.24 -15.50 -7.28
C GLY A 268 -13.34 -14.54 -8.48
N LYS A 269 -12.22 -14.30 -9.19
CA LYS A 269 -12.17 -13.36 -10.31
C LYS A 269 -12.52 -14.05 -11.62
N LYS A 270 -13.24 -13.33 -12.49
CA LYS A 270 -13.57 -13.81 -13.83
C LYS A 270 -12.45 -13.45 -14.81
N ALA A 271 -11.46 -14.34 -14.91
CA ALA A 271 -10.29 -14.16 -15.76
C ALA A 271 -10.51 -14.63 -17.20
N TYR A 272 -9.81 -13.98 -18.14
CA TYR A 272 -9.75 -14.36 -19.56
C TYR A 272 -8.32 -14.73 -19.94
N PHE A 273 -8.16 -15.76 -20.77
CA PHE A 273 -6.85 -16.28 -21.18
C PHE A 273 -6.80 -16.31 -22.71
N VAL A 274 -5.82 -15.62 -23.31
CA VAL A 274 -5.62 -15.57 -24.77
C VAL A 274 -4.21 -16.04 -25.10
N TYR A 275 -4.12 -17.17 -25.80
CA TYR A 275 -2.87 -17.89 -26.04
C TYR A 275 -2.89 -18.54 -27.41
N ASP A 276 -1.69 -18.80 -27.93
CA ASP A 276 -1.53 -19.57 -29.16
C ASP A 276 -1.94 -21.03 -28.96
N LEU A 277 -2.34 -21.67 -30.06
CA LEU A 277 -2.90 -23.03 -30.04
C LEU A 277 -1.90 -24.06 -29.50
N ASP A 278 -0.61 -23.82 -29.67
CA ASP A 278 0.47 -24.71 -29.22
C ASP A 278 0.57 -24.81 -27.68
N SER A 279 0.06 -23.80 -26.98
CA SER A 279 -0.14 -23.78 -25.53
C SER A 279 -1.02 -24.94 -25.02
N LEU A 280 -1.89 -25.50 -25.86
CA LEU A 280 -2.71 -26.66 -25.48
C LEU A 280 -1.93 -27.98 -25.46
N PHE A 281 -0.79 -28.03 -26.15
CA PHE A 281 0.04 -29.23 -26.23
C PHE A 281 1.11 -29.29 -25.14
N THR A 282 1.34 -28.18 -24.42
CA THR A 282 2.12 -28.19 -23.18
C THR A 282 1.30 -28.84 -22.07
N GLN A 283 1.77 -29.97 -21.55
CA GLN A 283 1.03 -30.95 -20.72
C GLN A 283 0.43 -30.43 -19.38
N LYS A 284 0.56 -29.14 -19.06
CA LYS A 284 0.17 -28.56 -17.75
C LYS A 284 -1.28 -28.05 -17.68
N ILE A 285 -1.96 -27.82 -18.80
CA ILE A 285 -3.38 -27.37 -18.78
C ILE A 285 -4.35 -28.57 -18.71
N LYS A 286 -3.87 -29.80 -18.91
CA LYS A 286 -4.71 -31.02 -18.93
C LYS A 286 -5.16 -31.55 -17.57
N THR A 287 -4.81 -30.92 -16.45
CA THR A 287 -5.19 -31.41 -15.12
C THR A 287 -6.60 -30.93 -14.76
N LYS A 288 -7.60 -31.74 -15.17
CA LYS A 288 -8.98 -31.89 -14.65
C LYS A 288 -9.67 -30.60 -14.16
N CYS A 289 -10.47 -30.01 -15.07
CA CYS A 289 -11.80 -29.52 -14.68
C CYS A 289 -12.66 -30.67 -14.16
#